data_AF-A0A7A6VWE8-F1
#
_entry.id   AF-A0A7A6VWE8-F1
#
_cell.length_a   1.000
_cell.length_b   1.000
_cell.length_c   1.000
_cell.angle_alpha   90.00
_cell.angle_beta   90.00
_cell.angle_gamma   90.00
#
_symmetry.space_group_name_H-M   'P 1'
#
loop_
_entity.id
_entity.type
_entity.pdbx_description
1 polymer ?
#
loop_
_entity_poly.entity_id
_entity_poly.type
_entity_poly.pdbx_seq_one_letter_code
_entity_poly.pdbx_strand_id
1 'polypeptide(L)'
;MSQPKQREESMNHHPKPFMISKIAVWKAYQRIRANRGSPGVDGQTIETFEGNLSGNLYKLWNRMASGSYMPPPVRRVEIPKATGGTRPLGIPTVADRIAQMVVKDVLEPILEPHFH
;
A
#
# COMPACT_ATOMS: atom_id res chain seq x y z
N MET A 1 1.72 36.10 41.72
CA MET A 1 1.03 36.38 40.45
C MET A 1 1.48 35.33 39.44
N SER A 2 0.54 34.52 38.97
CA SER A 2 0.78 33.34 38.12
C SER A 2 1.45 33.69 36.80
N GLN A 3 2.50 32.95 36.45
CA GLN A 3 2.88 32.73 35.06
C GLN A 3 1.83 31.82 34.41
N PRO A 4 1.32 32.13 33.20
CA PRO A 4 0.45 31.22 32.49
C PRO A 4 1.27 30.07 31.89
N LYS A 5 1.03 28.86 32.40
CA LYS A 5 1.48 27.59 31.80
C LYS A 5 0.98 27.52 30.35
N GLN A 6 1.92 27.23 29.45
CA GLN A 6 1.69 26.83 28.07
C GLN A 6 0.55 25.78 28.02
N ARG A 7 -0.50 26.05 27.24
CA ARG A 7 -1.49 25.03 26.87
C ARG A 7 -0.85 24.20 25.77
N GLU A 8 -0.28 23.05 26.16
CA GLU A 8 0.02 21.96 25.24
C GLU A 8 -1.21 21.63 24.41
N GLU A 9 -1.03 21.66 23.08
CA GLU A 9 -2.02 21.27 22.10
C GLU A 9 -2.52 19.86 22.41
N SER A 10 -3.83 19.73 22.57
CA SER A 10 -4.48 18.46 22.87
C SER A 10 -4.17 17.43 21.78
N MET A 11 -3.43 16.40 22.14
CA MET A 11 -3.15 15.22 21.34
C MET A 11 -4.43 14.67 20.71
N ASN A 12 -4.55 14.77 19.39
CA ASN A 12 -5.59 14.12 18.60
C ASN A 12 -5.51 12.60 18.85
N HIS A 13 -6.37 12.08 19.72
CA HIS A 13 -6.49 10.65 19.99
C HIS A 13 -7.15 9.96 18.79
N HIS A 14 -6.36 9.72 17.74
CA HIS A 14 -6.79 8.85 16.66
C HIS A 14 -6.67 7.40 17.11
N PRO A 15 -7.73 6.58 17.01
CA PRO A 15 -7.72 5.18 17.47
C PRO A 15 -6.78 4.27 16.65
N LYS A 16 -6.10 4.82 15.62
CA LYS A 16 -5.20 4.12 14.72
C LYS A 16 -3.82 4.80 14.74
N PRO A 17 -2.72 4.03 14.84
CA PRO A 17 -1.36 4.56 14.87
C PRO A 17 -0.94 5.23 13.55
N PHE A 18 -1.47 4.79 12.41
CA PHE A 18 -1.14 5.37 11.11
C PHE A 18 -2.33 6.12 10.50
N MET A 19 -2.10 7.36 10.08
CA MET A 19 -3.09 8.21 9.41
C MET A 19 -3.28 7.81 7.94
N ILE A 20 -3.83 6.61 7.72
CA ILE A 20 -4.15 6.12 6.38
C ILE A 20 -5.67 6.23 6.21
N SER A 21 -6.13 7.02 5.24
CA SER A 21 -7.56 7.14 4.97
C SER A 21 -8.06 5.99 4.08
N LYS A 22 -9.34 5.63 4.21
CA LYS A 22 -9.99 4.68 3.29
C LYS A 22 -9.94 5.17 1.84
N ILE A 23 -10.02 6.48 1.64
CA ILE A 23 -9.93 7.13 0.33
C ILE A 23 -8.56 6.92 -0.30
N ALA A 24 -7.47 6.98 0.48
CA ALA A 24 -6.12 6.71 -0.02
C ALA A 24 -6.00 5.27 -0.56
N VAL A 25 -6.49 4.28 0.20
CA VAL A 25 -6.51 2.87 -0.22
C VAL A 25 -7.37 2.67 -1.47
N TRP A 26 -8.51 3.35 -1.56
CA TRP A 26 -9.36 3.31 -2.76
C TRP A 26 -8.66 3.88 -4.00
N LYS A 27 -8.04 5.06 -3.89
CA LYS A 27 -7.29 5.68 -5.00
C LYS A 27 -6.12 4.82 -5.46
N ALA A 28 -5.38 4.24 -4.52
CA ALA A 28 -4.31 3.30 -4.79
C ALA A 28 -4.82 2.07 -5.57
N TYR A 29 -5.95 1.51 -5.16
CA TYR A 29 -6.61 0.44 -5.90
C TYR A 29 -6.95 0.82 -7.34
N GLN A 30 -7.51 2.01 -7.58
CA GLN A 30 -7.84 2.46 -8.94
C GLN A 30 -6.60 2.50 -9.85
N ARG A 31 -5.45 2.92 -9.33
CA ARG A 31 -4.17 2.92 -10.06
C ARG A 31 -3.69 1.50 -10.35
N ILE A 32 -3.72 0.61 -9.36
CA ILE A 32 -3.30 -0.79 -9.53
C ILE A 32 -4.20 -1.55 -10.51
N ARG A 33 -5.51 -1.30 -10.47
CA ARG A 33 -6.49 -1.89 -11.39
C ARG A 33 -6.15 -1.57 -12.86
N ALA A 34 -5.67 -0.36 -13.14
CA ALA A 34 -5.30 0.04 -14.50
C ALA A 34 -4.08 -0.74 -15.05
N ASN A 35 -3.18 -1.18 -14.18
CA ASN A 35 -1.90 -1.81 -14.56
C ASN A 35 -2.01 -3.29 -14.99
N ARG A 36 -3.16 -3.96 -14.77
CA ARG A 36 -3.44 -5.35 -15.21
C ARG A 36 -2.31 -6.37 -14.91
N GLY A 37 -1.82 -6.38 -13.67
CA GLY A 37 -0.72 -7.26 -13.26
C GLY A 37 -1.13 -8.71 -12.96
N SER A 38 -0.21 -9.65 -13.21
CA SER A 38 -0.38 -11.07 -12.85
C SER A 38 -0.63 -11.28 -11.35
N PRO A 39 -1.27 -12.42 -10.95
CA PRO A 39 -1.52 -12.73 -9.54
C PRO A 39 -0.22 -12.97 -8.76
N GLY A 40 -0.26 -12.72 -7.45
CA GLY A 40 0.85 -12.99 -6.54
C GLY A 40 0.94 -14.46 -6.13
N VAL A 41 1.54 -14.73 -4.97
CA VAL A 41 1.70 -16.09 -4.44
C VAL A 41 0.36 -16.72 -4.02
N ASP A 42 -0.63 -15.89 -3.73
CA ASP A 42 -2.00 -16.28 -3.36
C ASP A 42 -2.89 -16.63 -4.56
N GLY A 43 -2.38 -16.48 -5.79
CA GLY A 43 -3.13 -16.76 -7.02
C GLY A 43 -4.28 -15.77 -7.30
N GLN A 44 -4.50 -14.77 -6.44
CA GLN A 44 -5.63 -13.85 -6.57
C GLN A 44 -5.38 -12.84 -7.70
N THR A 45 -6.27 -12.84 -8.69
CA THR A 45 -6.30 -11.86 -9.78
C THR A 45 -7.05 -10.58 -9.35
N ILE A 46 -6.98 -9.52 -10.15
CA ILE A 46 -7.74 -8.30 -9.84
C ILE A 46 -9.25 -8.54 -9.90
N GLU A 47 -9.72 -9.37 -10.84
CA GLU A 47 -11.13 -9.72 -11.02
C GLU A 47 -11.66 -10.49 -9.81
N THR A 48 -10.89 -11.46 -9.32
CA THR A 48 -11.27 -12.23 -8.12
C THR A 48 -11.17 -11.39 -6.84
N PHE A 49 -10.23 -10.43 -6.78
CA PHE A 49 -10.18 -9.44 -5.69
C PHE A 49 -11.42 -8.53 -5.69
N GLU A 50 -11.87 -8.11 -6.87
CA GLU A 50 -13.05 -7.25 -7.06
C GLU A 50 -14.37 -7.94 -6.64
N GLY A 51 -14.43 -9.27 -6.64
CA GLY A 51 -15.60 -10.04 -6.18
C GLY A 51 -16.06 -9.73 -4.75
N ASN A 52 -15.17 -9.24 -3.89
CA ASN A 52 -15.52 -8.63 -2.60
C ASN A 52 -14.71 -7.35 -2.36
N LEU A 53 -14.80 -6.42 -3.31
CA LEU A 53 -13.96 -5.23 -3.32
C LEU A 53 -14.01 -4.44 -2.01
N SER A 54 -15.22 -4.09 -1.54
CA SER A 54 -15.40 -3.30 -0.31
C SER A 54 -14.81 -4.01 0.91
N GLY A 55 -15.10 -5.31 1.08
CA GLY A 55 -14.57 -6.10 2.20
C GLY A 55 -13.05 -6.24 2.14
N ASN A 56 -12.49 -6.46 0.96
CA ASN A 56 -11.04 -6.61 0.77
C ASN A 56 -10.30 -5.29 1.03
N LEU A 57 -10.80 -4.17 0.51
CA LEU A 57 -10.22 -2.85 0.77
C LEU A 57 -10.35 -2.43 2.23
N TYR A 58 -11.48 -2.74 2.88
CA TYR A 58 -11.65 -2.47 4.31
C TYR A 58 -10.66 -3.27 5.16
N LYS A 59 -10.51 -4.58 4.90
CA LYS A 59 -9.53 -5.43 5.59
C LYS A 59 -8.11 -4.90 5.41
N LEU A 60 -7.74 -4.52 4.19
CA LEU A 60 -6.43 -3.95 3.89
C LEU A 60 -6.20 -2.64 4.65
N TRP A 61 -7.11 -1.68 4.50
CA TRP A 61 -7.08 -0.40 5.20
C TRP A 61 -6.95 -0.58 6.71
N ASN A 62 -7.77 -1.44 7.31
CA ASN A 62 -7.81 -1.64 8.75
C ASN A 62 -6.45 -2.12 9.27
N ARG A 63 -5.82 -3.07 8.57
CA ARG A 63 -4.50 -3.62 8.92
C ARG A 63 -3.38 -2.61 8.72
N MET A 64 -3.39 -1.87 7.61
CA MET A 64 -2.39 -0.82 7.35
C MET A 64 -2.49 0.28 8.41
N ALA A 65 -3.69 0.80 8.65
CA ALA A 65 -3.93 1.87 9.62
C ALA A 65 -3.60 1.44 11.06
N SER A 66 -3.79 0.15 11.41
CA SER A 66 -3.42 -0.37 12.74
C SER A 66 -1.98 -0.81 12.89
N GLY A 67 -1.17 -0.81 11.83
CA GLY A 67 0.19 -1.36 11.88
C GLY A 67 0.27 -2.89 11.97
N SER A 68 -0.83 -3.60 11.72
CA SER A 68 -0.88 -5.07 11.75
C SER A 68 -0.86 -5.68 10.35
N TYR A 69 -0.53 -4.87 9.35
CA TYR A 69 -0.31 -5.34 7.99
C TYR A 69 1.03 -6.08 7.92
N MET A 70 0.96 -7.36 7.54
CA MET A 70 2.13 -8.19 7.28
C MET A 70 2.02 -8.67 5.83
N PRO A 71 2.88 -8.18 4.92
CA PRO A 71 2.80 -8.53 3.52
C PRO A 71 3.17 -10.01 3.31
N PRO A 72 2.49 -10.72 2.40
CA PRO A 72 2.89 -12.07 2.00
C PRO A 72 4.19 -12.03 1.18
N PRO A 73 4.90 -13.17 1.04
CA PRO A 73 6.06 -13.23 0.15
C PRO A 73 5.66 -12.98 -1.31
N VAL A 74 6.58 -12.40 -2.08
CA VAL A 74 6.39 -12.19 -3.52
C VAL A 74 6.51 -13.51 -4.30
N ARG A 75 5.71 -13.69 -5.35
CA ARG A 75 5.84 -14.84 -6.26
C ARG A 75 6.98 -14.60 -7.24
N ARG A 76 7.97 -15.50 -7.27
CA ARG A 76 9.08 -15.42 -8.23
C ARG A 76 8.67 -15.99 -9.58
N VAL A 77 9.02 -15.28 -10.65
CA VAL A 77 8.97 -15.78 -12.03
C VAL A 77 10.27 -15.43 -12.75
N GLU A 78 10.71 -16.30 -13.64
CA GLU A 78 11.86 -16.04 -14.51
C GLU A 78 11.38 -15.39 -15.81
N ILE A 79 11.95 -14.22 -16.15
CA ILE A 79 11.66 -13.50 -17.39
C ILE A 79 12.88 -13.56 -18.30
N PRO A 80 12.75 -14.00 -19.56
CA PRO A 80 13.85 -14.00 -20.52
C PRO A 80 14.43 -12.59 -20.73
N LYS A 81 15.75 -12.47 -20.83
CA LYS A 81 16.41 -11.25 -21.29
C LYS A 81 16.50 -11.27 -22.82
N ALA A 82 16.49 -10.08 -23.44
CA ALA A 82 16.68 -9.94 -24.88
C ALA A 82 18.04 -10.48 -25.36
N THR A 83 19.07 -10.42 -24.52
CA THR A 83 20.46 -10.83 -24.83
C THR A 83 20.80 -12.26 -24.40
N GLY A 84 19.82 -13.05 -23.95
CA GLY A 84 20.01 -14.40 -23.41
C GLY A 84 20.04 -14.47 -21.88
N GLY A 85 19.67 -15.63 -21.34
CA GLY A 85 19.46 -15.86 -19.90
C GLY A 85 18.13 -15.32 -19.37
N THR A 86 17.94 -15.38 -18.04
CA THR A 86 16.71 -14.92 -17.37
C THR A 86 17.01 -13.84 -16.32
N ARG A 87 15.97 -13.10 -15.94
CA ARG A 87 15.96 -12.25 -14.74
C ARG A 87 14.82 -12.69 -13.83
N PRO A 88 15.03 -12.79 -12.50
CA PRO A 88 13.94 -13.01 -11.57
C PRO A 88 13.07 -11.76 -11.48
N LEU A 89 11.75 -11.94 -11.46
CA LEU A 89 10.78 -10.91 -11.10
C LEU A 89 9.98 -11.40 -9.89
N GLY A 90 9.87 -10.54 -8.87
CA GLY A 90 8.94 -10.72 -7.77
C GLY A 90 7.60 -10.08 -8.09
N ILE A 91 6.52 -10.86 -8.06
CA ILE A 91 5.15 -10.40 -8.28
C ILE A 91 4.45 -10.38 -6.92
N PRO A 92 4.16 -9.20 -6.35
CA PRO A 92 3.39 -9.09 -5.11
C PRO A 92 1.92 -9.46 -5.32
N THR A 93 1.19 -9.73 -4.24
CA THR A 93 -0.27 -9.95 -4.30
C THR A 93 -1.00 -8.66 -4.65
N VAL A 94 -2.27 -8.76 -5.05
CA VAL A 94 -3.09 -7.56 -5.37
C VAL A 94 -3.16 -6.62 -4.16
N ALA A 95 -3.43 -7.17 -2.98
CA ALA A 95 -3.49 -6.39 -1.74
C ALA A 95 -2.17 -5.69 -1.41
N ASP A 96 -1.03 -6.37 -1.63
CA ASP A 96 0.29 -5.80 -1.37
C ASP A 96 0.66 -4.72 -2.38
N ARG A 97 0.32 -4.89 -3.66
CA ARG A 97 0.48 -3.82 -4.66
C ARG A 97 -0.32 -2.56 -4.29
N ILE A 98 -1.54 -2.73 -3.77
CA ILE A 98 -2.35 -1.60 -3.30
C ILE A 98 -1.68 -0.95 -2.09
N ALA A 99 -1.20 -1.72 -1.12
CA ALA A 99 -0.50 -1.20 0.04
C ALA A 99 0.77 -0.42 -0.34
N GLN A 100 1.59 -0.97 -1.22
CA GLN A 100 2.79 -0.33 -1.75
C GLN A 100 2.45 0.96 -2.50
N MET A 101 1.35 0.98 -3.27
CA MET A 101 0.89 2.18 -3.96
C MET A 101 0.43 3.27 -2.99
N VAL A 102 -0.21 2.92 -1.86
CA VAL A 102 -0.54 3.89 -0.79
C VAL A 102 0.74 4.51 -0.22
N VAL A 103 1.75 3.69 0.08
CA VAL A 103 3.04 4.18 0.59
C VAL A 103 3.72 5.07 -0.44
N LYS A 104 3.75 4.62 -1.70
CA LYS A 104 4.32 5.38 -2.82
C LYS A 104 3.67 6.75 -2.95
N ASP A 105 2.34 6.83 -2.94
CA ASP A 105 1.59 8.09 -3.10
C ASP A 105 1.90 9.13 -2.02
N VAL A 106 2.34 8.67 -0.84
CA VAL A 106 2.74 9.54 0.27
C VAL A 106 4.21 9.94 0.16
N LEU A 107 5.10 8.98 -0.14
CA LEU A 107 6.53 9.20 -0.13
C LEU A 107 7.06 9.89 -1.39
N GLU A 108 6.53 9.55 -2.57
CA GLU A 108 6.99 10.09 -3.86
C GLU A 108 7.04 11.63 -3.86
N PRO A 109 5.97 12.39 -3.55
CA PRO A 109 6.04 13.86 -3.58
C PRO A 109 7.04 14.47 -2.58
N ILE A 110 7.42 13.75 -1.52
CA ILE A 110 8.41 14.18 -0.53
C ILE A 110 9.83 13.91 -1.07
N LEU A 111 10.01 12.78 -1.74
CA LEU A 111 11.31 12.31 -2.22
C LEU A 111 11.69 12.90 -3.59
N GLU A 112 10.73 13.09 -4.49
CA GLU A 112 10.95 13.61 -5.87
C GLU A 112 11.85 14.85 -5.92
N PRO A 113 11.67 15.89 -5.07
CA PRO A 113 12.54 17.07 -5.10
C PRO A 113 14.02 16.82 -4.75
N HIS A 114 14.35 15.66 -4.17
CA HIS A 114 15.70 15.30 -3.74
C HIS A 114 16.45 14.47 -4.78
N PHE A 115 15.78 14.02 -5.84
CA PHE A 115 16.41 13.32 -6.96
C PHE A 115 16.93 14.36 -7.99
N HIS A 116 18.12 14.12 -8.53
CA HIS A 116 18.81 14.97 -9.53
C HIS A 116 18.87 14.28 -10.89
#